data_AF-Q8EVS7-F1
#
_entry.id   AF-Q8EVS7-F1
#
_cell.length_a   1.000
_cell.length_b   1.000
_cell.length_c   1.000
_cell.angle_alpha   90.00
_cell.angle_beta   90.00
_cell.angle_gamma   90.00
#
_symmetry.space_group_name_H-M   'P 1'
#
loop_
_entity.id
_entity.type
_entity.pdbx_description
1 polymer ?
#
loop_
_entity_poly.entity_id
_entity_poly.type
_entity_poly.pdbx_seq_one_letter_code
_entity_poly.pdbx_strand_id
1 'polypeptide(L)'
;MEIRLERVELNQRIKLEKLLQLYLHDLSLYLPFIFNSDTCEYVYNLDKYFNDSDNNFAYFIKSNKELLGFILINKKVNNNYEVGEIFVLSHCRYKKIGEKAIRIIFNTYKGNWVIKTAPLSLIAESFWKKTLDNYTNKKYIVKHTGKHNRAQFYFNNEEL
;
A
#
# COMPACT_ATOMS: atom_id res chain seq x y z
N MET A 1 -11.95 -10.62 13.78
CA MET A 1 -12.19 -9.73 12.63
C MET A 1 -11.62 -10.34 11.36
N GLU A 2 -12.50 -10.68 10.43
CA GLU A 2 -12.18 -11.21 9.10
C GLU A 2 -11.85 -10.05 8.16
N ILE A 3 -10.72 -10.11 7.46
CA ILE A 3 -10.29 -9.07 6.52
C ILE A 3 -10.55 -9.59 5.10
N ARG A 4 -11.17 -8.75 4.29
CA ARG A 4 -11.41 -9.00 2.86
C ARG A 4 -10.90 -7.84 2.04
N LEU A 5 -10.52 -8.14 0.80
CA LEU A 5 -10.12 -7.13 -0.18
C LEU A 5 -11.19 -7.06 -1.26
N GLU A 6 -11.64 -5.85 -1.55
CA GLU A 6 -12.55 -5.57 -2.65
C GLU A 6 -11.80 -4.77 -3.71
N ARG A 7 -11.84 -5.24 -4.95
CA ARG A 7 -11.28 -4.50 -6.09
C ARG A 7 -11.99 -3.15 -6.20
N VAL A 8 -11.21 -2.06 -6.33
CA VAL A 8 -11.79 -0.74 -6.57
C VAL A 8 -12.13 -0.63 -8.06
N GLU A 9 -13.41 -0.39 -8.32
CA GLU A 9 -13.93 -0.14 -9.66
C GLU A 9 -13.98 1.37 -9.97
N LEU A 10 -14.08 1.74 -11.25
CA LEU A 10 -14.07 3.15 -11.68
C LEU A 10 -15.18 3.99 -11.00
N ASN A 11 -16.38 3.41 -10.82
CA ASN A 11 -17.49 4.08 -10.12
C ASN A 11 -17.24 4.30 -8.62
N GLN A 12 -16.19 3.69 -8.05
CA GLN A 12 -15.77 3.88 -6.66
C GLN A 12 -14.56 4.81 -6.53
N ARG A 13 -14.06 5.40 -7.64
CA ARG A 13 -12.88 6.28 -7.66
C ARG A 13 -12.94 7.40 -6.62
N ILE A 14 -14.06 8.12 -6.54
CA ILE A 14 -14.24 9.22 -5.57
C ILE A 14 -14.05 8.75 -4.12
N LYS A 15 -14.46 7.51 -3.81
CA LYS A 15 -14.28 6.94 -2.46
C LYS A 15 -12.81 6.67 -2.16
N LEU A 16 -12.06 6.18 -3.14
CA LEU A 16 -10.61 5.99 -3.02
C LEU A 16 -9.89 7.33 -2.89
N GLU A 17 -10.26 8.33 -3.69
CA GLU A 17 -9.70 9.70 -3.63
C GLU A 17 -9.86 10.29 -2.22
N LYS A 18 -11.06 10.19 -1.63
CA LYS A 18 -11.29 10.67 -0.25
C LYS A 18 -10.44 9.95 0.79
N LEU A 19 -10.25 8.65 0.67
CA LEU A 19 -9.34 7.91 1.58
C LEU A 19 -7.88 8.29 1.34
N LEU A 20 -7.50 8.53 0.09
CA LEU A 20 -6.16 8.96 -0.27
C LEU A 20 -5.83 10.32 0.36
N GLN A 21 -6.79 11.24 0.42
CA GLN A 21 -6.58 12.53 1.12
C GLN A 21 -6.21 12.33 2.59
N LEU A 22 -6.85 11.39 3.30
CA LEU A 22 -6.48 11.05 4.68
C LEU A 22 -5.07 10.45 4.78
N TYR A 23 -4.70 9.60 3.82
CA TYR A 23 -3.36 9.04 3.74
C TYR A 23 -2.27 10.11 3.50
N LEU A 24 -2.50 10.99 2.53
CA LEU A 24 -1.56 12.06 2.19
C LEU A 24 -1.46 13.07 3.33
N HIS A 25 -2.56 13.34 4.03
CA HIS A 25 -2.54 14.14 5.25
C HIS A 25 -1.63 13.53 6.32
N ASP A 26 -1.78 12.23 6.62
CA ASP A 26 -0.91 11.51 7.56
C ASP A 26 0.57 11.54 7.13
N LEU A 27 0.84 11.39 5.83
CA LEU A 27 2.20 11.42 5.30
C LEU A 27 2.79 12.82 5.23
N SER A 28 1.98 13.87 5.20
CA SER A 28 2.44 15.26 5.12
C SER A 28 3.29 15.68 6.32
N LEU A 29 3.21 14.95 7.43
CA LEU A 29 4.11 15.07 8.58
C LEU A 29 5.58 14.72 8.26
N TYR A 30 5.81 13.88 7.25
CA TYR A 30 7.12 13.32 6.93
C TYR A 30 7.66 13.81 5.58
N LEU A 31 6.77 14.16 4.63
CA LEU A 31 7.12 14.52 3.27
C LEU A 31 6.31 15.71 2.78
N PRO A 32 6.90 16.60 1.95
CA PRO A 32 6.15 17.67 1.34
C PRO A 32 5.19 17.11 0.27
N PHE A 33 3.92 17.48 0.38
CA PHE A 33 2.90 17.26 -0.66
C PHE A 33 2.34 18.61 -1.10
N ILE A 34 2.01 18.72 -2.38
CA ILE A 34 1.32 19.91 -2.91
C ILE A 34 -0.13 19.82 -2.47
N PHE A 35 -0.60 20.84 -1.76
CA PHE A 35 -2.00 21.00 -1.39
C PHE A 35 -2.62 22.10 -2.25
N ASN A 36 -3.71 21.77 -2.94
CA ASN A 36 -4.48 22.73 -3.72
C ASN A 36 -5.54 23.37 -2.81
N SER A 37 -5.40 24.66 -2.54
CA SER A 37 -6.29 25.41 -1.66
C SER A 37 -7.68 25.65 -2.25
N ASP A 38 -7.82 25.66 -3.59
CA ASP A 38 -9.11 25.90 -4.27
C ASP A 38 -9.99 24.64 -4.21
N THR A 39 -9.39 23.46 -4.41
CA THR A 39 -10.11 22.18 -4.33
C THR A 39 -10.08 21.56 -2.92
N CYS A 40 -9.25 22.09 -2.03
CA CYS A 40 -8.99 21.56 -0.68
C CYS A 40 -8.47 20.11 -0.68
N GLU A 41 -7.58 19.79 -1.63
CA GLU A 41 -7.06 18.43 -1.84
C GLU A 41 -5.55 18.42 -2.07
N TYR A 42 -4.87 17.40 -1.53
CA TYR A 42 -3.52 17.04 -1.92
C TYR A 42 -3.50 16.51 -3.36
N VAL A 43 -2.53 16.96 -4.14
CA VAL A 43 -2.34 16.55 -5.53
C VAL A 43 -1.71 15.16 -5.57
N TYR A 44 -2.41 14.21 -6.21
CA TYR A 44 -1.91 12.86 -6.46
C TYR A 44 -2.60 12.23 -7.68
N ASN A 45 -1.82 11.57 -8.54
CA ASN A 45 -2.36 10.93 -9.74
C ASN A 45 -2.74 9.46 -9.49
N LEU A 46 -4.04 9.16 -9.56
CA LEU A 46 -4.59 7.80 -9.47
C LEU A 46 -4.93 7.16 -10.82
N ASP A 47 -4.81 7.88 -11.95
CA ASP A 47 -5.33 7.44 -13.25
C ASP A 47 -4.79 6.08 -13.67
N LYS A 48 -3.51 5.81 -13.39
CA LYS A 48 -2.85 4.54 -13.68
C LYS A 48 -3.49 3.30 -13.01
N TYR A 49 -4.34 3.48 -11.99
CA TYR A 49 -5.06 2.38 -11.33
C TYR A 49 -6.44 2.10 -11.94
N PHE A 50 -6.89 2.97 -12.84
CA PHE A 50 -8.18 2.89 -13.53
C PHE A 50 -8.02 2.76 -15.05
N ASN A 51 -6.79 2.65 -15.55
CA ASN A 51 -6.48 2.43 -16.94
C ASN A 51 -6.15 0.94 -17.19
N ASP A 52 -6.80 0.34 -18.18
CA ASP A 52 -6.68 -1.08 -18.49
C ASP A 52 -5.28 -1.48 -19.01
N SER A 53 -4.53 -0.54 -19.59
CA SER A 53 -3.18 -0.83 -20.13
C SER A 53 -2.14 -1.13 -19.05
N ASP A 54 -2.28 -0.52 -17.87
CA ASP A 54 -1.18 -0.44 -16.91
C ASP A 54 -1.20 -1.60 -15.89
N ASN A 55 -2.28 -2.41 -15.91
CA ASN A 55 -2.49 -3.56 -15.02
C ASN A 55 -2.25 -3.27 -13.53
N ASN A 56 -2.33 -2.01 -13.10
CA ASN A 56 -2.20 -1.65 -11.70
C ASN A 56 -3.51 -1.93 -10.96
N PHE A 57 -3.40 -2.08 -9.65
CA PHE A 57 -4.47 -2.60 -8.83
C PHE A 57 -4.75 -1.69 -7.64
N ALA A 58 -6.02 -1.34 -7.45
CA ALA A 58 -6.50 -0.70 -6.23
C ALA A 58 -7.47 -1.64 -5.50
N TYR A 59 -7.31 -1.73 -4.18
CA TYR A 59 -8.16 -2.53 -3.32
C TYR A 59 -8.65 -1.73 -2.13
N PHE A 60 -9.92 -1.86 -1.77
CA PHE A 60 -10.40 -1.50 -0.45
C PHE A 60 -10.12 -2.62 0.55
N ILE A 61 -9.67 -2.25 1.74
CA ILE A 61 -9.57 -3.16 2.89
C ILE A 61 -10.89 -3.08 3.64
N LYS A 62 -11.57 -4.22 3.82
CA LYS A 62 -12.88 -4.29 4.48
C LYS A 62 -12.93 -5.35 5.57
N SER A 63 -13.85 -5.16 6.51
CA SER A 63 -14.33 -6.18 7.45
C SER A 63 -15.83 -6.05 7.57
N ASN A 64 -16.58 -7.11 7.27
CA ASN A 64 -18.04 -7.05 7.13
C ASN A 64 -18.45 -5.90 6.18
N LYS A 65 -19.21 -4.91 6.66
CA LYS A 65 -19.64 -3.73 5.90
C LYS A 65 -18.72 -2.52 6.09
N GLU A 66 -17.70 -2.63 6.95
CA GLU A 66 -16.82 -1.51 7.30
C GLU A 66 -15.67 -1.37 6.31
N LEU A 67 -15.41 -0.13 5.91
CA LEU A 67 -14.25 0.27 5.12
C LEU A 67 -13.11 0.66 6.06
N LEU A 68 -11.97 -0.01 5.94
CA LEU A 68 -10.86 0.10 6.88
C LEU A 68 -9.64 0.82 6.28
N GLY A 69 -9.60 0.97 4.96
CA GLY A 69 -8.48 1.57 4.24
C GLY A 69 -8.37 1.08 2.80
N PHE A 70 -7.18 1.19 2.21
CA PHE A 70 -6.92 0.78 0.84
C PHE A 70 -5.49 0.26 0.64
N ILE A 71 -5.27 -0.42 -0.50
CA ILE A 71 -3.97 -0.85 -0.99
C ILE A 71 -3.88 -0.50 -2.48
N LEU A 72 -2.76 0.09 -2.89
CA LEU A 72 -2.40 0.35 -4.28
C LEU A 72 -1.19 -0.52 -4.65
N ILE A 73 -1.33 -1.34 -5.68
CA ILE A 73 -0.27 -2.21 -6.21
C ILE A 73 0.05 -1.78 -7.63
N ASN A 74 1.34 -1.56 -7.91
CA ASN A 74 1.81 -1.37 -9.26
C ASN A 74 2.26 -2.72 -9.82
N LYS A 75 1.66 -3.19 -10.91
CA LYS A 75 2.11 -4.40 -11.61
C LYS A 75 3.12 -3.99 -12.69
N LYS A 76 4.24 -4.69 -12.72
CA LYS A 76 5.29 -4.53 -13.74
C LYS A 76 5.33 -5.81 -14.60
N VAL A 77 6.16 -5.79 -15.63
CA VAL A 77 6.42 -6.97 -16.48
C VAL A 77 7.02 -8.13 -15.68
N ASN A 78 6.86 -9.35 -16.17
CA ASN A 78 7.46 -10.59 -15.63
C ASN A 78 7.11 -10.86 -14.16
N ASN A 79 5.82 -10.75 -13.79
CA ASN A 79 5.33 -10.99 -12.42
C ASN A 79 6.09 -10.20 -11.35
N ASN A 80 6.52 -8.99 -11.68
CA ASN A 80 7.10 -8.07 -10.72
C ASN A 80 6.00 -7.16 -10.19
N TYR A 81 5.90 -7.04 -8.87
CA TYR A 81 4.88 -6.25 -8.20
C TYR A 81 5.54 -5.24 -7.26
N GLU A 82 4.92 -4.08 -7.11
CA GLU A 82 5.28 -3.08 -6.12
C GLU A 82 4.06 -2.72 -5.29
N VAL A 83 4.19 -2.81 -3.97
CA VAL A 83 3.20 -2.15 -3.09
C VAL A 83 3.49 -0.66 -3.18
N GLY A 84 2.65 0.05 -3.93
CA GLY A 84 2.74 1.49 -4.09
C GLY A 84 2.39 2.16 -2.77
N GLU A 85 1.16 1.99 -2.34
CA GLU A 85 0.64 2.62 -1.12
C GLU A 85 -0.21 1.61 -0.32
N ILE A 86 -0.15 1.71 1.00
CA ILE A 86 -1.06 1.02 1.90
C ILE A 86 -1.50 1.98 3.00
N PHE A 87 -2.81 2.08 3.19
CA PHE A 87 -3.39 2.92 4.22
C PHE A 87 -4.42 2.14 5.01
N VAL A 88 -4.37 2.31 6.33
CA VAL A 88 -5.37 1.84 7.28
C VAL A 88 -5.76 3.03 8.14
N LEU A 89 -7.07 3.24 8.31
CA LEU A 89 -7.62 4.32 9.14
C LEU A 89 -7.02 4.28 10.55
N SER A 90 -6.72 5.44 11.13
CA SER A 90 -5.98 5.54 12.39
C SER A 90 -6.63 4.78 13.55
N HIS A 91 -7.95 4.84 13.70
CA HIS A 91 -8.70 4.08 14.73
C HIS A 91 -8.75 2.56 14.49
N CYS A 92 -8.36 2.11 13.29
CA CYS A 92 -8.27 0.71 12.90
C CYS A 92 -6.82 0.16 13.05
N ARG A 93 -5.82 1.00 13.29
CA ARG A 93 -4.40 0.58 13.41
C ARG A 93 -4.18 -0.29 14.65
N TYR A 94 -3.01 -0.95 14.69
CA TYR A 94 -2.58 -1.86 15.76
C TYR A 94 -3.44 -3.14 15.96
N LYS A 95 -4.46 -3.35 15.12
CA LYS A 95 -5.31 -4.57 15.11
C LYS A 95 -4.88 -5.62 14.07
N LYS A 96 -3.61 -5.57 13.62
CA LYS A 96 -3.03 -6.41 12.54
C LYS A 96 -3.78 -6.37 11.19
N ILE A 97 -4.58 -5.32 10.94
CA ILE A 97 -5.39 -5.21 9.71
C ILE A 97 -4.51 -5.11 8.47
N GLY A 98 -3.54 -4.20 8.47
CA GLY A 98 -2.63 -4.02 7.34
C GLY A 98 -1.83 -5.29 7.02
N GLU A 99 -1.33 -5.97 8.06
CA GLU A 99 -0.60 -7.25 7.91
C GLU A 99 -1.49 -8.34 7.29
N LYS A 100 -2.72 -8.50 7.77
CA LYS A 100 -3.68 -9.46 7.18
C LYS A 100 -4.01 -9.10 5.73
N ALA A 101 -4.27 -7.82 5.47
CA ALA A 101 -4.64 -7.33 4.15
C ALA A 101 -3.52 -7.58 3.12
N ILE A 102 -2.26 -7.27 3.48
CA ILE A 102 -1.15 -7.47 2.55
C ILE A 102 -0.78 -8.94 2.36
N ARG A 103 -0.97 -9.79 3.37
CA ARG A 103 -0.83 -11.25 3.19
C ARG A 103 -1.83 -11.80 2.19
N ILE A 104 -3.07 -11.29 2.16
CA ILE A 104 -4.04 -11.66 1.12
C ILE A 104 -3.50 -11.26 -0.26
N ILE A 105 -3.01 -10.02 -0.43
CA ILE A 105 -2.39 -9.58 -1.70
C ILE A 105 -1.24 -10.50 -2.13
N PHE A 106 -0.30 -10.81 -1.23
CA PHE A 106 0.84 -11.67 -1.57
C PHE A 106 0.41 -13.09 -1.90
N ASN A 107 -0.62 -13.63 -1.25
CA ASN A 107 -1.16 -14.95 -1.60
C ASN A 107 -1.90 -14.95 -2.93
N THR A 108 -2.55 -13.84 -3.30
CA THR A 108 -3.23 -13.69 -4.59
C THR A 108 -2.26 -13.54 -5.75
N TYR A 109 -1.14 -12.82 -5.55
CA TYR A 109 -0.19 -12.50 -6.61
C TYR A 109 1.21 -13.04 -6.27
N LYS A 110 1.58 -14.09 -7.01
CA LYS A 110 2.87 -14.76 -6.91
C LYS A 110 3.87 -14.13 -7.90
N GLY A 111 5.09 -13.88 -7.43
CA GLY A 111 6.15 -13.24 -8.20
C GLY A 111 7.19 -12.52 -7.33
N ASN A 112 7.92 -11.58 -7.93
CA ASN A 112 8.89 -10.75 -7.21
C ASN A 112 8.21 -9.48 -6.70
N TRP A 113 8.47 -9.15 -5.44
CA TRP A 113 7.89 -8.01 -4.76
C TRP A 113 8.94 -6.97 -4.39
N VAL A 114 8.58 -5.72 -4.61
CA VAL A 114 9.29 -4.55 -4.09
C VAL A 114 8.36 -3.75 -3.20
N ILE A 115 8.83 -3.38 -2.03
CA ILE A 115 8.11 -2.48 -1.13
C ILE A 115 9.01 -1.32 -0.81
N LYS A 116 8.53 -0.10 -0.99
CA LYS A 116 9.26 1.11 -0.63
C LYS A 116 8.56 1.78 0.55
N THR A 117 9.21 1.81 1.70
CA THR A 117 8.63 2.37 2.94
C THR A 117 8.45 3.89 2.85
N ALA A 118 7.47 4.49 3.52
CA ALA A 118 7.44 5.96 3.59
C ALA A 118 8.78 6.46 4.20
N PRO A 119 9.52 7.36 3.53
CA PRO A 119 10.78 7.87 4.05
C PRO A 119 10.62 8.45 5.45
N LEU A 120 11.66 8.29 6.28
CA LEU A 120 11.71 8.80 7.66
C LEU A 120 10.64 8.23 8.60
N SER A 121 9.85 7.24 8.18
CA SER A 121 8.83 6.60 9.01
C SER A 121 9.34 5.29 9.61
N LEU A 122 9.90 5.35 10.82
CA LEU A 122 10.28 4.15 11.59
C LEU A 122 9.10 3.21 11.82
N ILE A 123 7.88 3.76 11.94
CA ILE A 123 6.63 3.00 12.07
C ILE A 123 6.39 2.17 10.80
N ALA A 124 6.53 2.77 9.62
CA ALA A 124 6.34 2.06 8.36
C ALA A 124 7.41 0.98 8.15
N GLU A 125 8.67 1.27 8.44
CA GLU A 125 9.76 0.29 8.33
C GLU A 125 9.56 -0.89 9.29
N SER A 126 9.21 -0.63 10.55
CA SER A 126 8.90 -1.68 11.52
C SER A 126 7.68 -2.51 11.11
N PHE A 127 6.66 -1.89 10.52
CA PHE A 127 5.50 -2.60 9.98
C PHE A 127 5.91 -3.61 8.90
N TRP A 128 6.72 -3.18 7.94
CA TRP A 128 7.16 -4.03 6.83
C TRP A 128 8.10 -5.15 7.27
N LYS A 129 9.07 -4.84 8.12
CA LYS A 129 9.97 -5.84 8.69
C LYS A 129 9.19 -6.97 9.38
N LYS A 130 8.26 -6.62 10.28
CA LYS A 130 7.43 -7.60 11.00
C LYS A 130 6.55 -8.42 10.05
N THR A 131 5.93 -7.76 9.07
CA THR A 131 5.07 -8.42 8.09
C THR A 131 5.85 -9.45 7.27
N LEU A 132 7.04 -9.10 6.79
CA LEU A 132 7.86 -9.98 5.96
C LEU A 132 8.59 -11.05 6.76
N ASP A 133 9.02 -10.76 7.99
CA ASP A 133 9.54 -11.77 8.92
C ASP A 133 8.54 -12.94 9.06
N ASN A 134 7.26 -12.61 9.25
CA ASN A 134 6.18 -13.59 9.40
C ASN A 134 5.78 -14.26 8.07
N TYR A 135 5.76 -13.50 6.97
CA TYR A 135 5.24 -14.00 5.69
C TYR A 135 6.26 -14.84 4.92
N THR A 136 7.52 -14.43 4.88
CA THR A 136 8.57 -15.10 4.08
C THR A 136 9.51 -15.96 4.93
N ASN A 137 9.24 -16.11 6.23
CA ASN A 137 10.17 -16.71 7.19
C ASN A 137 11.56 -16.04 7.12
N LYS A 138 11.56 -14.69 7.12
CA LYS A 138 12.76 -13.84 6.99
C LYS A 138 13.54 -13.98 5.68
N LYS A 139 12.99 -14.62 4.65
CA LYS A 139 13.58 -14.68 3.30
C LYS A 139 13.24 -13.42 2.51
N TYR A 140 13.90 -12.32 2.83
CA TYR A 140 13.81 -11.06 2.09
C TYR A 140 15.12 -10.27 2.22
N ILE A 141 15.33 -9.32 1.30
CA ILE A 141 16.46 -8.40 1.32
C ILE A 141 15.95 -7.00 1.66
N VAL A 142 16.68 -6.27 2.50
CA VAL A 142 16.43 -4.84 2.75
C VAL A 142 17.62 -4.05 2.24
N LYS A 143 17.34 -2.97 1.50
CA LYS A 143 18.33 -1.98 1.10
C LYS A 143 17.81 -0.59 1.46
N HIS A 144 18.65 0.23 2.08
CA HIS A 144 18.35 1.64 2.28
C HIS A 144 19.00 2.44 1.16
N THR A 145 18.19 3.08 0.32
CA THR A 145 18.66 3.73 -0.91
C THR A 145 17.88 5.01 -1.22
N GLY A 146 18.47 5.87 -2.06
CA GLY A 146 17.84 7.09 -2.55
C GLY A 146 17.75 8.22 -1.51
N LYS A 147 16.95 9.24 -1.82
CA LYS A 147 16.72 10.39 -0.94
C LYS A 147 16.13 9.94 0.40
N HIS A 148 16.66 10.47 1.50
CA HIS A 148 16.24 10.14 2.88
C HIS A 148 16.50 8.69 3.32
N ASN A 149 17.43 7.97 2.67
CA ASN A 149 17.83 6.61 3.06
C ASN A 149 16.62 5.65 3.19
N ARG A 150 15.69 5.73 2.23
CA ARG A 150 14.41 5.01 2.26
C ARG A 150 14.65 3.50 2.25
N ALA A 151 14.07 2.78 3.22
CA ALA A 151 14.13 1.33 3.23
C ALA A 151 13.30 0.74 2.09
N GLN A 152 13.90 -0.16 1.33
CA GLN A 152 13.27 -0.94 0.27
C GLN A 152 13.42 -2.43 0.56
N PHE A 153 12.31 -3.14 0.58
CA PHE A 153 12.25 -4.58 0.84
C PHE A 153 12.01 -5.33 -0.46
N TYR A 154 12.71 -6.45 -0.65
CA TYR A 154 12.65 -7.30 -1.83
C TYR A 154 12.47 -8.75 -1.43
N PHE A 155 11.52 -9.45 -2.04
CA PHE A 155 11.35 -10.90 -1.85
C PHE A 155 10.67 -11.53 -3.08
N ASN A 156 10.78 -12.84 -3.22
CA ASN A 156 9.99 -13.63 -4.18
C ASN A 156 9.09 -14.58 -3.37
N ASN A 157 7.85 -14.76 -3.81
CA ASN A 157 6.88 -15.63 -3.15
C ASN A 157 6.32 -16.75 -4.04
N GLU A 158 6.93 -17.05 -5.18
CA GLU A 158 6.47 -18.10 -6.11
C GLU A 158 6.51 -19.50 -5.47
N GLU A 159 7.47 -19.74 -4.59
CA GLU A 159 7.66 -21.01 -3.87
C GLU A 159 7.21 -20.96 -2.40
N LEU A 160 6.51 -19.89 -1.99
CA LEU A 160 5.98 -19.70 -0.63
C LEU A 160 4.54 -20.17 -0.47
#